data_AF-A0A0E7T930-F1
#
_entry.id   AF-A0A0E7T930-F1
#
_cell.length_a   1.000
_cell.length_b   1.000
_cell.length_c   1.000
_cell.angle_alpha   90.00
_cell.angle_beta   90.00
_cell.angle_gamma   90.00
#
_symmetry.space_group_name_H-M   'P 1'
#
loop_
_entity.id
_entity.type
_entity.pdbx_description
1 polymer ?
#
loop_
_entity_poly.entity_id
_entity_poly.type
_entity_poly.pdbx_seq_one_letter_code
_entity_poly.pdbx_strand_id
1 'polypeptide(L)'
;MEKLNALRKQKIRAVILLEAVVALAIFASIATLLLGQIQKNRQEEAKILQKEEVLRVAKMALQTGQNQVNINGVEIQVFSSEKGLEVYHGSEQLLAIKEP
;
A
#
# COMPACT_ATOMS: atom_id res chain seq x y z
N MET A 1 30.03 53.16 19.48
CA MET A 1 30.53 52.02 18.68
C MET A 1 30.02 50.67 19.17
N GLU A 2 30.04 50.39 20.47
CA GLU A 2 29.65 49.10 21.06
C GLU A 2 28.18 48.68 20.80
N LYS A 3 27.22 49.61 20.97
CA LYS A 3 25.79 49.37 20.72
C LYS A 3 25.49 48.98 19.26
N LEU A 4 26.21 49.56 18.29
CA LEU A 4 26.05 49.24 16.87
C LEU A 4 26.51 47.81 16.56
N ASN A 5 27.59 47.36 17.21
CA ASN A 5 28.12 46.01 17.04
C ASN A 5 27.18 44.95 17.66
N ALA A 6 26.57 45.25 18.81
CA ALA A 6 25.56 44.39 19.43
C ALA A 6 24.33 44.20 18.52
N LEU A 7 23.82 45.29 17.93
CA LEU A 7 22.69 45.23 16.99
C LEU A 7 23.03 44.44 15.72
N ARG A 8 24.23 44.61 15.16
CA ARG A 8 24.70 43.80 14.02
C ARG A 8 24.75 42.32 14.36
N LYS A 9 25.31 41.96 15.52
CA LYS A 9 25.37 40.57 15.99
C LYS A 9 23.98 39.97 16.20
N GLN A 10 23.04 40.75 16.74
CA GLN A 10 21.65 40.34 16.89
C GLN A 10 20.96 40.13 15.53
N LYS A 11 21.20 41.04 14.57
CA LYS A 11 20.67 40.90 13.20
C LYS A 11 21.18 39.62 12.53
N ILE A 12 22.47 39.33 12.64
CA ILE A 12 23.06 38.10 12.07
C ILE A 12 22.41 36.86 12.70
N ARG A 13 22.27 36.82 14.03
CA ARG A 13 21.59 35.71 14.73
C ARG A 13 20.14 35.55 14.31
N ALA A 14 19.41 36.65 14.12
CA ALA A 14 18.03 36.61 13.67
C ALA A 14 17.90 36.06 12.25
N VAL A 15 18.81 36.42 11.34
CA VAL A 15 18.84 35.89 9.97
C VAL A 15 19.15 34.39 9.97
N ILE A 16 20.17 33.96 10.71
CA ILE A 16 20.51 32.53 10.84
C ILE A 16 19.32 31.73 11.39
N LEU A 17 18.62 32.27 12.40
CA LEU A 17 17.43 31.62 12.95
C LEU A 17 16.32 31.52 11.91
N LEU A 18 16.06 32.59 11.14
CA LEU A 18 15.06 32.58 10.08
C LEU A 18 15.40 31.55 9.00
N GLU A 19 16.65 31.51 8.54
CA GLU A 19 17.13 30.53 7.56
C GLU A 19 16.95 29.09 8.06
N ALA A 20 17.30 28.83 9.32
CA ALA A 20 17.13 27.51 9.93
C ALA A 20 15.65 27.10 10.01
N VAL A 21 14.76 28.03 10.37
CA VAL A 21 13.31 27.77 10.43
C VAL A 21 12.74 27.49 9.04
N VAL A 22 13.14 28.27 8.03
CA VAL A 22 12.72 28.05 6.64
C VAL A 22 13.21 26.71 6.13
N ALA A 23 14.48 26.37 6.36
CA ALA A 23 15.05 25.09 5.98
C ALA A 23 14.33 23.91 6.66
N LEU A 24 14.04 24.04 7.96
CA LEU A 24 13.28 23.04 8.71
C LEU A 24 11.86 22.88 8.19
N ALA A 25 11.16 23.97 7.86
CA ALA A 25 9.81 23.91 7.32
C ALA A 25 9.76 23.19 5.97
N ILE A 26 10.72 23.47 5.09
CA ILE A 26 10.85 22.78 3.80
C ILE A 26 11.15 21.29 4.02
N PHE A 27 12.11 20.97 4.89
CA PHE A 27 12.46 19.59 5.21
C PHE A 27 11.28 18.81 5.79
N ALA A 28 10.58 19.37 6.78
CA ALA A 28 9.42 18.75 7.40
C ALA A 28 8.28 18.53 6.39
N SER A 29 8.07 19.48 5.48
CA SER A 29 7.08 19.34 4.41
C SER A 29 7.40 18.17 3.49
N ILE A 30 8.65 18.07 3.01
CA ILE A 30 9.10 16.95 2.15
C ILE A 30 8.98 15.62 2.91
N ALA A 31 9.45 15.55 4.15
CA ALA A 31 9.40 14.34 4.96
C ALA A 31 7.94 13.87 5.18
N THR A 32 7.02 14.81 5.43
CA THR A 32 5.60 14.50 5.61
C THR A 32 4.96 13.95 4.33
N LEU A 33 5.26 14.56 3.17
CA LEU A 33 4.77 14.07 1.88
C LEU A 33 5.28 12.66 1.58
N LEU A 34 6.58 12.42 1.78
CA LEU A 34 7.19 11.11 1.58
C LEU A 34 6.57 10.06 2.51
N LEU A 35 6.40 10.37 3.79
CA LEU A 35 5.79 9.46 4.75
C LEU A 35 4.35 9.12 4.38
N GLY A 36 3.57 10.12 3.96
CA GLY A 36 2.20 9.92 3.48
C GLY A 36 2.15 8.99 2.27
N GLN A 37 3.06 9.18 1.31
CA GLN A 37 3.14 8.31 0.13
C GLN A 37 3.57 6.87 0.49
N ILE A 38 4.52 6.68 1.41
CA ILE A 38 4.94 5.35 1.87
C ILE A 38 3.77 4.63 2.54
N GLN A 39 3.02 5.32 3.40
CA GLN A 39 1.86 4.73 4.06
C GLN A 39 0.79 4.31 3.05
N LYS A 40 0.46 5.18 2.09
CA LYS A 40 -0.49 4.88 1.02
C LYS A 40 -0.02 3.67 0.19
N ASN A 41 1.25 3.67 -0.22
CA ASN A 41 1.82 2.59 -1.02
C ASN A 41 1.77 1.24 -0.28
N ARG A 42 2.09 1.21 1.02
CA ARG A 42 1.98 -0.01 1.83
C ARG A 42 0.55 -0.55 1.93
N GLN A 43 -0.43 0.34 2.02
CA GLN A 43 -1.85 -0.07 2.03
C GLN A 43 -2.29 -0.64 0.68
N GLU A 44 -1.83 -0.05 -0.42
CA GLU A 44 -2.11 -0.55 -1.77
C GLU A 44 -1.41 -1.90 -2.02
N GLU A 45 -0.14 -2.02 -1.63
CA GLU A 45 0.64 -3.26 -1.71
C GLU A 45 -0.01 -4.39 -0.91
N ALA A 46 -0.47 -4.13 0.32
CA ALA A 46 -1.19 -5.13 1.12
C ALA A 46 -2.47 -5.62 0.43
N LYS A 47 -3.22 -4.72 -0.23
CA LYS A 47 -4.42 -5.09 -1.00
C LYS A 47 -4.06 -5.92 -2.23
N ILE A 48 -2.97 -5.58 -2.92
CA ILE A 48 -2.49 -6.33 -4.08
C ILE A 48 -2.08 -7.73 -3.65
N LEU A 49 -1.26 -7.85 -2.60
CA LEU A 49 -0.83 -9.14 -2.05
C LEU A 49 -2.01 -10.01 -1.63
N GLN A 50 -3.07 -9.43 -1.03
CA GLN A 50 -4.28 -10.18 -0.70
C GLN A 50 -4.99 -10.71 -1.96
N LYS A 51 -5.10 -9.90 -3.03
CA LYS A 51 -5.68 -10.35 -4.29
C LYS A 51 -4.84 -11.44 -4.96
N GLU A 52 -3.51 -11.31 -4.92
CA GLU A 52 -2.59 -12.32 -5.42
C GLU A 52 -2.69 -13.62 -4.63
N GLU A 53 -2.87 -13.56 -3.30
CA GLU A 53 -3.14 -14.72 -2.46
C GLU A 53 -4.40 -15.45 -2.92
N VAL A 54 -5.50 -14.72 -3.10
CA VAL A 54 -6.78 -15.28 -3.54
C VAL A 54 -6.62 -16.03 -4.86
N LEU A 55 -5.96 -15.42 -5.85
CA LEU A 55 -5.72 -16.04 -7.14
C LEU A 55 -4.77 -17.24 -7.05
N ARG A 56 -3.77 -17.19 -6.16
CA ARG A 56 -2.83 -18.29 -5.96
C ARG A 56 -3.51 -19.51 -5.35
N VAL A 57 -4.34 -19.31 -4.33
CA VAL A 57 -5.14 -20.39 -3.73
C VAL A 57 -6.15 -20.93 -4.75
N ALA A 58 -6.77 -20.06 -5.54
CA ALA A 58 -7.68 -20.48 -6.61
C ALA A 58 -6.99 -21.39 -7.65
N LYS A 59 -5.80 -20.98 -8.11
CA LYS A 59 -4.98 -21.79 -9.00
C LYS A 59 -4.62 -23.13 -8.35
N MET A 60 -4.25 -23.15 -7.06
CA MET A 60 -3.94 -24.39 -6.35
C MET A 60 -5.14 -25.33 -6.26
N ALA A 61 -6.34 -24.81 -5.95
CA ALA A 61 -7.58 -25.60 -5.93
C ALA A 61 -7.83 -26.29 -7.28
N LEU A 62 -7.69 -25.53 -8.37
CA LEU A 62 -7.80 -26.08 -9.73
C LEU A 62 -6.73 -27.12 -10.05
N GLN A 63 -5.47 -26.86 -9.70
CA GLN A 63 -4.35 -27.77 -10.00
C GLN A 63 -4.42 -29.08 -9.20
N THR A 64 -4.93 -29.02 -7.97
CA THR A 64 -5.08 -30.19 -7.09
C THR A 64 -6.40 -30.92 -7.30
N GLY A 65 -7.31 -30.36 -8.12
CA GLY A 65 -8.64 -30.91 -8.35
C GLY A 65 -9.54 -30.89 -7.12
N GLN A 66 -9.23 -30.06 -6.12
CA GLN A 66 -10.02 -29.95 -4.89
C GLN A 66 -11.17 -28.96 -5.10
N ASN A 67 -12.39 -29.41 -4.76
CA ASN A 67 -13.59 -28.57 -4.86
C ASN A 67 -13.63 -27.45 -3.81
N GLN A 68 -12.84 -27.56 -2.74
CA GLN A 68 -12.73 -26.52 -1.72
C GLN A 68 -11.31 -26.51 -1.15
N VAL A 69 -10.71 -25.32 -1.05
CA VAL A 69 -9.39 -25.12 -0.45
C VAL A 69 -9.44 -23.92 0.48
N ASN A 70 -8.96 -24.08 1.71
CA ASN A 70 -8.80 -22.99 2.67
C ASN A 70 -7.34 -22.89 3.10
N ILE A 71 -6.65 -21.83 2.68
CA ILE A 71 -5.25 -21.57 3.00
C ILE A 71 -5.11 -20.12 3.41
N ASN A 72 -4.42 -19.86 4.53
CA ASN A 72 -4.15 -18.50 5.04
C ASN A 72 -5.42 -17.64 5.22
N GLY A 73 -6.56 -18.26 5.52
CA GLY A 73 -7.85 -17.58 5.67
C GLY A 73 -8.54 -17.20 4.36
N VAL A 74 -7.98 -17.60 3.22
CA VAL A 74 -8.62 -17.52 1.90
C VAL A 74 -9.33 -18.84 1.63
N GLU A 75 -10.65 -18.79 1.46
CA GLU A 75 -11.48 -19.94 1.13
C GLU A 75 -11.95 -19.89 -0.33
N ILE A 76 -11.49 -20.85 -1.12
CA ILE A 76 -11.89 -21.01 -2.52
C ILE A 76 -12.83 -22.20 -2.65
N GLN A 77 -13.88 -22.01 -3.44
CA GLN A 77 -14.80 -23.07 -3.87
C GLN A 77 -14.77 -23.21 -5.38
N VAL A 78 -14.65 -24.44 -5.86
CA VAL A 78 -14.61 -24.80 -7.27
C VAL A 78 -15.81 -25.68 -7.57
N PHE A 79 -16.63 -25.26 -8.52
CA PHE A 79 -17.78 -26.02 -9.02
C PHE A 79 -17.49 -26.45 -10.45
N SER A 80 -17.36 -27.77 -10.65
CA SER A 80 -17.21 -28.36 -11.98
C SER A 80 -18.47 -29.15 -12.32
N SER A 81 -19.02 -28.92 -13.52
CA SER A 81 -20.19 -29.59 -14.06
C SER A 81 -20.06 -29.78 -15.57
N GLU A 82 -20.97 -30.54 -16.18
CA GLU A 82 -21.08 -30.67 -17.65
C GLU A 82 -21.33 -29.32 -18.37
N LYS A 83 -21.72 -28.27 -17.62
CA LYS A 83 -21.92 -26.91 -18.17
C LYS A 83 -20.64 -26.07 -18.13
N GLY A 84 -19.57 -26.59 -17.52
CA GLY A 84 -18.30 -25.91 -17.35
C GLY A 84 -17.83 -25.81 -15.88
N LEU A 85 -16.92 -24.87 -15.64
CA LEU A 85 -16.15 -24.70 -14.41
C LEU A 85 -16.33 -23.29 -13.85
N GLU A 86 -16.65 -23.18 -12.56
CA GLU A 86 -16.77 -21.90 -11.86
C GLU A 86 -15.92 -21.90 -10.57
N VAL A 87 -15.27 -20.76 -10.27
CA VAL A 87 -14.42 -20.59 -9.08
C VAL A 87 -14.86 -19.36 -8.30
N TYR A 88 -15.06 -19.53 -6.99
CA TYR A 88 -15.57 -18.50 -6.10
C TYR A 88 -14.67 -18.30 -4.87
N HIS A 89 -14.67 -17.06 -4.37
CA HIS A 89 -14.17 -16.69 -3.05
C HIS A 89 -15.33 -16.03 -2.29
N GLY A 90 -15.95 -16.78 -1.37
CA GLY A 90 -17.23 -16.38 -0.77
C GLY A 90 -18.32 -16.23 -1.83
N SER A 91 -18.91 -15.04 -1.96
CA SER A 91 -19.90 -14.71 -2.99
C SER A 91 -19.30 -14.12 -4.27
N GLU A 92 -17.98 -13.86 -4.30
CA GLU A 92 -17.30 -13.28 -5.46
C GLU A 92 -16.90 -14.37 -6.44
N GLN A 93 -17.34 -14.24 -7.69
CA GLN A 93 -16.96 -15.13 -8.78
C GLN A 93 -15.62 -14.69 -9.38
N LEU A 94 -14.58 -15.52 -9.24
CA LEU A 94 -13.24 -15.24 -9.73
C LEU A 94 -13.03 -15.71 -11.17
N LEU A 95 -13.65 -16.83 -11.56
CA LEU A 95 -13.52 -17.42 -12.88
C LEU A 95 -14.80 -18.17 -13.26
N ALA A 96 -15.21 -18.08 -14.53
CA ALA A 96 -16.11 -19.05 -15.14
C ALA A 96 -15.64 -19.41 -16.55
N ILE A 97 -15.64 -20.71 -16.82
CA ILE A 97 -15.43 -21.30 -18.13
C ILE A 97 -16.70 -22.06 -18.46
N LYS A 98 -17.33 -21.76 -19.58
CA LYS A 98 -18.48 -22.51 -20.09
C LYS A 98 -17.99 -23.46 -21.17
N GLU A 99 -18.47 -24.69 -21.17
CA GLU A 99 -18.25 -25.58 -22.31
C GLU A 99 -19.10 -25.09 -23.51
N PRO A 100 -18.55 -25.13 -24.74
CA PRO A 100 -19.23 -24.64 -25.95
C PRO A 100 -20.41 -25.52 -26.39
#